data_AF-A0A8T7MLC6-F1
#
_entry.id   AF-A0A8T7MLC6-F1
#
_cell.length_a   1.000
_cell.length_b   1.000
_cell.length_c   1.000
_cell.angle_alpha   90.00
_cell.angle_beta   90.00
_cell.angle_gamma   90.00
#
_symmetry.space_group_name_H-M   'P 1'
#
loop_
_entity.id
_entity.type
_entity.pdbx_description
1 polymer ?
#
loop_
_entity_poly.entity_id
_entity_poly.type
_entity_poly.pdbx_seq_one_letter_code
_entity_poly.pdbx_strand_id
1 'polypeptide(L)'
;MTEQFTELLNQYRDAFHTQIPRYRQNRYAQIVVLRETKSHAIFTTEGRTLDVERLQAGNTNTTAIDRVVMYKRKQVAPERRTGKALLRDLGILKEVEALSKDKGGKPKKPIGEGEDLNKDKGGKSKKTIRMDCQIMGGSCGMCPDCILYGYAATTGTGSQKARVLTDSGFVVRSEPQVMRDIKLNAIQDTIAGGIAGSAFSGRENLLPQVFIPTVETLLDVTAAEFTYVLGNILKTTRYGAESNREGFIRNHVLAIYFSDVELFSNLELTQYFYDGLTEASGNGQPHDYLSLEDFINAWPKVEQKALAPVFGRRRKVENLAGLLGGVRSLFENETALRSLLEALDRETLRYVRETKSKDKDKAGEGNEAEGEE
;
A
#
# COMPACT_ATOMS: atom_id res chain seq x y z
N MET A 1 4.91 -13.70 18.45
CA MET A 1 5.92 -13.74 17.38
C MET A 1 6.85 -14.93 17.64
N THR A 2 7.54 -15.46 16.64
CA THR A 2 8.66 -16.38 16.88
C THR A 2 9.84 -15.60 17.50
N GLU A 3 10.62 -16.24 18.35
CA GLU A 3 11.72 -15.59 19.07
C GLU A 3 12.76 -15.04 18.10
N GLN A 4 13.21 -15.85 17.14
CA GLN A 4 14.15 -15.47 16.08
C GLN A 4 13.71 -14.25 15.24
N PHE A 5 12.41 -14.11 14.94
CA PHE A 5 11.89 -12.94 14.22
C PHE A 5 11.90 -11.69 15.11
N THR A 6 11.60 -11.86 16.40
CA THR A 6 11.61 -10.78 17.40
C THR A 6 13.04 -10.30 17.66
N GLU A 7 13.99 -11.22 17.79
CA GLU A 7 15.42 -10.94 17.92
C GLU A 7 15.95 -10.19 16.69
N LEU A 8 15.60 -10.64 15.48
CA LEU A 8 16.03 -9.97 14.25
C LEU A 8 15.46 -8.56 14.12
N LEU A 9 14.18 -8.33 14.47
CA LEU A 9 13.61 -6.97 14.55
C LEU A 9 14.28 -6.12 15.64
N ASN A 10 14.67 -6.71 16.77
CA ASN A 10 15.32 -6.00 17.87
C ASN A 10 16.70 -5.43 17.50
N GLN A 11 17.38 -5.98 16.47
CA GLN A 11 18.61 -5.39 15.89
C GLN A 11 18.37 -4.02 15.24
N TYR A 12 17.11 -3.68 14.95
CA TYR A 12 16.67 -2.42 14.34
C TYR A 12 15.71 -1.64 15.26
N ARG A 13 15.69 -1.96 16.57
CA ARG A 13 14.79 -1.34 17.57
C ARG A 13 14.88 0.18 17.65
N ASP A 14 16.02 0.75 17.27
CA ASP A 14 16.30 2.18 17.24
C ASP A 14 15.72 2.90 16.00
N ALA A 15 15.41 2.16 14.93
CA ALA A 15 14.68 2.68 13.78
C ALA A 15 13.17 2.79 14.04
N PHE A 16 12.60 1.91 14.85
CA PHE A 16 11.17 1.91 15.19
C PHE A 16 10.85 2.85 16.34
N HIS A 17 9.60 3.31 16.41
CA HIS A 17 9.06 3.96 17.62
C HIS A 17 8.48 2.92 18.58
N THR A 18 8.58 3.19 19.89
CA THR A 18 7.99 2.37 20.96
C THR A 18 6.48 2.53 21.08
N GLN A 19 5.94 3.61 20.53
CA GLN A 19 4.52 3.88 20.34
C GLN A 19 4.29 4.83 19.16
N ILE A 20 3.10 4.84 18.57
CA ILE A 20 2.76 5.75 17.46
C ILE A 20 2.97 7.21 17.89
N PRO A 21 3.86 7.98 17.23
CA PRO A 21 4.18 9.35 17.64
C PRO A 21 3.15 10.38 17.13
N ARG A 22 2.84 11.39 17.94
CA ARG A 22 1.96 12.51 17.54
C ARG A 22 2.64 13.51 16.58
N TYR A 23 3.96 13.64 16.67
CA TYR A 23 4.77 14.55 15.87
C TYR A 23 5.78 13.76 15.03
N ARG A 24 6.00 14.17 13.78
CA ARG A 24 7.00 13.53 12.91
C ARG A 24 8.38 13.55 13.57
N GLN A 25 9.07 12.42 13.50
CA GLN A 25 10.45 12.23 13.96
C GLN A 25 11.38 11.83 12.82
N ASN A 26 10.85 11.76 11.58
CA ASN A 26 11.58 11.45 10.36
C ASN A 26 12.34 10.11 10.45
N ARG A 27 11.75 9.08 11.08
CA ARG A 27 12.26 7.70 10.96
C ARG A 27 11.58 7.02 9.78
N TYR A 28 12.37 6.51 8.84
CA TYR A 28 11.87 5.88 7.62
C TYR A 28 12.24 4.39 7.62
N ALA A 29 11.29 3.55 7.24
CA ALA A 29 11.54 2.16 6.85
C ALA A 29 11.13 2.00 5.38
N GLN A 30 12.08 1.72 4.50
CA GLN A 30 11.88 1.66 3.05
C GLN A 30 12.03 0.23 2.56
N ILE A 31 10.98 -0.26 1.89
CA ILE A 31 10.87 -1.62 1.39
C ILE A 31 10.98 -1.55 -0.13
N VAL A 32 12.08 -2.05 -0.70
CA VAL A 32 12.26 -2.11 -2.16
C VAL A 32 11.56 -3.37 -2.68
N VAL A 33 10.44 -3.17 -3.37
CA VAL A 33 9.57 -4.22 -3.90
C VAL A 33 9.65 -4.23 -5.42
N LEU A 34 10.17 -5.33 -5.97
CA LEU A 34 10.08 -5.66 -7.38
C LEU A 34 8.77 -6.42 -7.63
N ARG A 35 7.83 -5.79 -8.33
CA ARG A 35 6.51 -6.37 -8.61
C ARG A 35 6.52 -7.07 -9.98
N GLU A 36 6.24 -8.36 -10.02
CA GLU A 36 6.27 -9.18 -11.24
C GLU A 36 4.85 -9.64 -11.64
N THR A 37 4.42 -9.36 -12.88
CA THR A 37 3.17 -9.91 -13.42
C THR A 37 3.28 -11.42 -13.68
N LYS A 38 2.33 -12.21 -13.16
CA LYS A 38 2.19 -13.66 -13.44
C LYS A 38 0.97 -13.99 -14.31
N SER A 39 0.11 -13.01 -14.56
CA SER A 39 -0.94 -13.04 -15.60
C SER A 39 -0.90 -11.72 -16.37
N HIS A 40 -1.76 -11.58 -17.38
CA HIS A 40 -2.08 -10.26 -17.90
C HIS A 40 -2.60 -9.33 -16.79
N ALA A 41 -2.36 -8.04 -16.93
CA ALA A 41 -2.77 -7.01 -15.97
C ALA A 41 -3.19 -5.72 -16.69
N ILE A 42 -4.24 -5.07 -16.16
CA ILE A 42 -4.80 -3.84 -16.72
C ILE A 42 -4.52 -2.67 -15.75
N PHE A 43 -3.57 -1.82 -16.13
CA PHE A 43 -3.34 -0.52 -15.50
C PHE A 43 -3.91 0.56 -16.43
N THR A 44 -5.14 0.97 -16.17
CA THR A 44 -5.82 2.07 -16.86
C THR A 44 -6.49 2.99 -15.85
N THR A 45 -6.41 4.31 -16.01
CA THR A 45 -7.22 5.26 -15.26
C THR A 45 -8.64 5.30 -15.81
N GLU A 46 -8.79 5.33 -17.14
CA GLU A 46 -10.01 5.65 -17.86
C GLU A 46 -10.04 4.92 -19.22
N GLY A 47 -10.88 3.89 -19.36
CA GLY A 47 -11.20 3.27 -20.65
C GLY A 47 -10.53 1.92 -20.94
N ARG A 48 -9.85 1.82 -22.09
CA ARG A 48 -9.40 0.56 -22.73
C ARG A 48 -7.90 0.51 -23.05
N THR A 49 -7.21 1.63 -22.91
CA THR A 49 -5.76 1.78 -23.10
C THR A 49 -5.02 1.66 -21.78
N LEU A 50 -3.73 1.31 -21.82
CA LEU A 50 -2.89 1.35 -20.63
C LEU A 50 -2.49 2.79 -20.25
N ASP A 51 -2.20 2.97 -18.96
CA ASP A 51 -1.55 4.14 -18.40
C ASP A 51 -0.09 4.19 -18.89
N VAL A 52 0.27 5.16 -19.73
CA VAL A 52 1.61 5.26 -20.35
C VAL A 52 2.18 6.67 -20.18
N GLU A 53 3.46 6.77 -19.84
CA GLU A 53 4.21 8.03 -19.72
C GLU A 53 5.50 7.99 -20.55
N ARG A 54 5.83 9.12 -21.18
CA ARG A 54 7.03 9.25 -22.03
C ARG A 54 8.21 9.78 -21.21
N LEU A 55 9.21 8.94 -20.99
CA LEU A 55 10.26 9.17 -19.99
C LEU A 55 11.66 8.86 -20.53
N GLN A 56 12.68 9.35 -19.85
CA GLN A 56 14.05 8.97 -20.12
C GLN A 56 14.25 7.48 -19.75
N ALA A 57 14.91 6.73 -20.64
CA ALA A 57 15.10 5.30 -20.52
C ALA A 57 16.01 4.92 -19.35
N GLY A 58 17.28 5.30 -19.40
CA GLY A 58 18.22 5.12 -18.29
C GLY A 58 18.31 6.35 -17.40
N ASN A 59 19.19 6.30 -16.40
CA ASN A 59 19.74 7.51 -15.80
C ASN A 59 20.92 8.01 -16.65
N THR A 60 21.69 7.09 -17.25
CA THR A 60 22.75 7.40 -18.21
C THR A 60 22.28 7.35 -19.67
N ASN A 61 21.40 6.41 -20.04
CA ASN A 61 20.82 6.38 -21.38
C ASN A 61 19.70 7.43 -21.53
N THR A 62 20.00 8.55 -22.19
CA THR A 62 19.07 9.68 -22.36
C THR A 62 17.98 9.49 -23.42
N THR A 63 17.82 8.29 -23.98
CA THR A 63 16.79 8.01 -24.99
C THR A 63 15.38 8.15 -24.38
N ALA A 64 14.48 8.85 -25.06
CA ALA A 64 13.07 8.94 -24.63
C ALA A 64 12.30 7.71 -25.09
N ILE A 65 11.71 6.96 -24.14
CA ILE A 65 10.85 5.80 -24.39
C ILE A 65 9.52 5.92 -23.65
N ASP A 66 8.48 5.35 -24.23
CA ASP A 66 7.16 5.26 -23.61
C ASP A 66 7.14 4.05 -22.65
N ARG A 67 6.66 4.27 -21.42
CA ARG A 67 6.64 3.28 -20.32
C ARG A 67 5.23 3.10 -19.78
N VAL A 68 4.79 1.85 -19.58
CA VAL A 68 3.54 1.58 -18.84
C VAL A 68 3.72 1.91 -17.34
N VAL A 69 2.70 2.52 -16.74
CA VAL A 69 2.72 3.10 -15.40
C VAL A 69 1.72 2.42 -14.46
N MET A 70 2.18 2.09 -13.26
CA MET A 70 1.38 1.56 -12.17
C MET A 70 1.16 2.65 -11.11
N TYR A 71 0.21 3.56 -11.38
CA TYR A 71 -0.13 4.66 -10.48
C TYR A 71 -0.31 4.24 -9.02
N LYS A 72 0.18 5.04 -8.07
CA LYS A 72 0.05 4.89 -6.61
C LYS A 72 -1.25 4.25 -6.13
N ARG A 73 -2.41 4.73 -6.63
CA ARG A 73 -3.75 4.23 -6.24
C ARG A 73 -3.98 2.75 -6.60
N LYS A 74 -3.32 2.24 -7.64
CA LYS A 74 -3.38 0.85 -8.11
C LYS A 74 -2.47 -0.08 -7.30
N GLN A 75 -1.46 0.44 -6.60
CA GLN A 75 -0.62 -0.31 -5.64
C GLN A 75 -1.32 -0.38 -4.26
N VAL A 76 -1.48 0.78 -3.63
CA VAL A 76 -1.88 0.91 -2.22
C VAL A 76 -3.31 0.41 -1.95
N ALA A 77 -4.26 0.58 -2.88
CA ALA A 77 -5.64 0.16 -2.63
C ALA A 77 -5.79 -1.38 -2.52
N PRO A 78 -5.18 -2.21 -3.38
CA PRO A 78 -4.97 -3.64 -3.14
C PRO A 78 -4.39 -4.00 -1.76
N GLU A 79 -3.25 -3.43 -1.35
CA GLU A 79 -2.64 -3.73 -0.05
C GLU A 79 -3.59 -3.43 1.12
N ARG A 80 -4.25 -2.27 1.08
CA ARG A 80 -5.30 -1.89 2.05
C ARG A 80 -6.50 -2.84 2.05
N ARG A 81 -6.94 -3.34 0.88
CA ARG A 81 -8.02 -4.34 0.81
C ARG A 81 -7.60 -5.64 1.50
N THR A 82 -6.39 -6.14 1.24
CA THR A 82 -5.83 -7.33 1.90
C THR A 82 -5.69 -7.12 3.40
N GLY A 83 -5.14 -5.98 3.83
CA GLY A 83 -4.96 -5.64 5.25
C GLY A 83 -6.28 -5.46 6.00
N LYS A 84 -7.30 -4.84 5.40
CA LYS A 84 -8.65 -4.74 5.99
C LYS A 84 -9.37 -6.09 6.01
N ALA A 85 -9.22 -6.92 4.98
CA ALA A 85 -9.77 -8.27 4.96
C ALA A 85 -9.21 -9.08 6.14
N LEU A 86 -7.89 -9.09 6.33
CA LEU A 86 -7.22 -9.76 7.44
C LEU A 86 -7.70 -9.28 8.83
N LEU A 87 -7.92 -7.97 9.01
CA LEU A 87 -8.43 -7.43 10.27
C LEU A 87 -9.91 -7.76 10.54
N ARG A 88 -10.71 -8.10 9.51
CA ARG A 88 -12.08 -8.62 9.69
C ARG A 88 -12.07 -10.13 9.95
N ASP A 89 -11.30 -10.86 9.15
CA ASP A 89 -11.10 -12.32 9.20
C ASP A 89 -10.71 -12.79 10.60
N LEU A 90 -9.68 -12.19 11.19
CA LEU A 90 -9.24 -12.45 12.57
C LEU A 90 -10.09 -11.76 13.65
N GLY A 91 -11.22 -11.16 13.27
CA GLY A 91 -12.16 -10.50 14.19
C GLY A 91 -11.58 -9.32 14.96
N ILE A 92 -10.57 -8.62 14.43
CA ILE A 92 -9.90 -7.49 15.09
C ILE A 92 -10.78 -6.22 15.09
N LEU A 93 -11.52 -5.99 14.00
CA LEU A 93 -12.41 -4.81 13.83
C LEU A 93 -13.74 -4.93 14.62
N LYS A 94 -13.65 -5.26 15.91
CA LYS A 94 -14.80 -5.34 16.83
C LYS A 94 -15.46 -3.99 17.03
N GLU A 95 -16.71 -3.98 17.49
CA GLU A 95 -17.32 -2.77 18.04
C GLU A 95 -16.46 -2.20 19.18
N VAL A 96 -16.39 -0.88 19.27
CA VAL A 96 -15.83 -0.16 20.42
C VAL A 96 -16.85 0.87 20.90
N GLU A 97 -16.81 1.20 22.18
CA GLU A 97 -17.59 2.31 22.71
C GLU A 97 -17.19 3.63 22.05
N ALA A 98 -18.19 4.45 21.71
CA ALA A 98 -17.98 5.60 20.85
C ALA A 98 -17.27 6.75 21.59
N LEU A 99 -16.07 7.11 21.13
CA LEU A 99 -15.21 8.13 21.74
C LEU A 99 -15.64 9.58 21.42
N SER A 100 -16.89 9.94 21.75
CA SER A 100 -17.28 11.25 22.28
C SER A 100 -18.73 11.26 22.81
N LYS A 101 -18.94 11.91 23.96
CA LYS A 101 -20.18 12.66 24.23
C LYS A 101 -19.95 14.09 23.74
N ASP A 102 -20.94 14.66 23.06
CA ASP A 102 -21.03 16.09 22.82
C ASP A 102 -22.41 16.59 23.30
N LYS A 103 -22.46 17.77 23.92
CA LYS A 103 -23.68 18.32 24.55
C LYS A 103 -24.55 18.99 23.49
N GLY A 104 -25.61 18.32 23.01
CA GLY A 104 -26.60 18.90 22.09
C GLY A 104 -27.46 17.85 21.41
N GLY A 105 -28.76 17.76 21.76
CA GLY A 105 -29.61 16.64 21.36
C GLY A 105 -30.49 16.86 20.12
N LYS A 106 -30.68 15.81 19.28
CA LYS A 106 -31.97 15.43 18.63
C LYS A 106 -31.86 14.23 17.62
N PRO A 107 -32.81 13.27 17.64
CA PRO A 107 -32.88 12.14 16.63
C PRO A 107 -34.37 11.73 16.20
N LYS A 108 -34.88 11.09 15.10
CA LYS A 108 -34.55 10.43 13.77
C LYS A 108 -34.31 8.87 13.59
N LYS A 109 -35.36 8.01 13.57
CA LYS A 109 -35.30 6.51 13.46
C LYS A 109 -34.58 5.93 12.22
N PRO A 110 -33.87 4.78 12.27
CA PRO A 110 -33.02 4.29 11.18
C PRO A 110 -33.82 3.78 9.96
N ILE A 111 -33.17 3.74 8.80
CA ILE A 111 -33.65 3.14 7.55
C ILE A 111 -32.51 2.27 6.98
N GLY A 112 -32.87 1.15 6.34
CA GLY A 112 -31.93 0.23 5.67
C GLY A 112 -32.39 -0.08 4.24
N GLU A 113 -31.49 -0.65 3.43
CA GLU A 113 -31.72 -1.06 2.03
C GLU A 113 -32.49 -0.03 1.19
N GLY A 114 -32.13 1.23 1.38
CA GLY A 114 -32.81 2.39 0.84
C GLY A 114 -32.31 3.65 1.54
N GLU A 115 -32.68 4.81 1.00
CA GLU A 115 -32.27 6.11 1.52
C GLU A 115 -33.01 6.44 2.82
N ASP A 116 -32.31 6.87 3.88
CA ASP A 116 -32.34 8.27 4.37
C ASP A 116 -31.65 8.44 5.75
N LEU A 117 -31.13 9.64 6.03
CA LEU A 117 -30.15 9.95 7.08
C LEU A 117 -30.70 9.96 8.52
N ASN A 118 -30.28 9.00 9.37
CA ASN A 118 -30.86 8.67 10.70
C ASN A 118 -29.89 7.79 11.56
N LYS A 119 -29.62 7.88 12.89
CA LYS A 119 -29.77 8.87 13.99
C LYS A 119 -30.97 8.78 14.98
N ASP A 120 -31.16 7.69 15.77
CA ASP A 120 -32.40 7.35 16.55
C ASP A 120 -32.58 7.85 18.04
N LYS A 121 -33.85 7.89 18.52
CA LYS A 121 -34.49 8.77 19.53
C LYS A 121 -34.38 8.34 21.01
N GLY A 122 -33.23 7.82 21.47
CA GLY A 122 -33.15 7.27 22.83
C GLY A 122 -31.77 7.14 23.48
N GLY A 123 -31.06 8.26 23.69
CA GLY A 123 -30.02 8.44 24.73
C GLY A 123 -28.75 7.58 24.73
N LYS A 124 -28.68 6.51 23.92
CA LYS A 124 -27.56 5.55 23.91
C LYS A 124 -26.42 6.02 23.00
N SER A 125 -25.19 5.69 23.40
CA SER A 125 -23.96 5.99 22.67
C SER A 125 -23.99 5.44 21.24
N LYS A 126 -23.69 6.29 20.26
CA LYS A 126 -23.68 5.96 18.82
C LYS A 126 -22.48 5.06 18.48
N LYS A 127 -22.58 3.75 18.77
CA LYS A 127 -21.55 2.73 18.51
C LYS A 127 -20.91 2.94 17.15
N THR A 128 -19.57 2.97 17.10
CA THR A 128 -18.85 3.08 15.83
C THR A 128 -18.50 1.68 15.35
N ILE A 129 -19.22 1.20 14.32
CA ILE A 129 -19.02 -0.14 13.77
C ILE A 129 -17.71 -0.15 12.96
N ARG A 130 -16.63 -0.65 13.57
CA ARG A 130 -15.31 -0.72 12.92
C ARG A 130 -15.27 -1.80 11.83
N MET A 131 -16.12 -2.82 11.93
CA MET A 131 -16.24 -3.92 10.99
C MET A 131 -16.54 -3.45 9.56
N ASP A 132 -17.43 -2.47 9.44
CA ASP A 132 -17.86 -1.86 8.18
C ASP A 132 -16.86 -0.83 7.61
N CYS A 133 -15.65 -0.71 8.20
CA CYS A 133 -14.69 0.29 7.76
C CYS A 133 -14.27 0.08 6.31
N GLN A 134 -14.65 1.01 5.44
CA GLN A 134 -14.28 1.05 4.02
C GLN A 134 -13.01 1.87 3.79
N ILE A 135 -12.44 1.79 2.59
CA ILE A 135 -11.29 2.63 2.16
C ILE A 135 -11.79 4.00 1.69
N MET A 136 -12.88 4.01 0.92
CA MET A 136 -13.62 5.21 0.48
C MET A 136 -15.00 5.23 1.15
N GLY A 137 -15.66 6.39 1.25
CA GLY A 137 -17.01 6.50 1.82
C GLY A 137 -17.05 6.40 3.35
N GLY A 138 -16.80 5.21 3.92
CA GLY A 138 -16.97 4.91 5.35
C GLY A 138 -15.69 4.51 6.10
N SER A 139 -14.67 5.38 6.18
CA SER A 139 -13.47 5.11 7.00
C SER A 139 -13.72 5.37 8.49
N CYS A 140 -13.46 4.38 9.36
CA CYS A 140 -13.71 4.48 10.81
C CYS A 140 -12.69 5.37 11.56
N GLY A 141 -11.56 5.70 10.93
CA GLY A 141 -10.53 6.60 11.49
C GLY A 141 -9.78 6.08 12.73
N MET A 142 -9.94 4.80 13.08
CA MET A 142 -9.42 4.25 14.33
C MET A 142 -8.95 2.79 14.26
N CYS A 143 -8.80 2.23 13.06
CA CYS A 143 -8.19 0.91 12.85
C CYS A 143 -6.75 1.07 12.30
N PRO A 144 -5.88 0.05 12.43
CA PRO A 144 -4.50 0.12 11.97
C PRO A 144 -4.35 0.62 10.52
N ASP A 145 -5.18 0.14 9.59
CA ASP A 145 -5.18 0.65 8.20
C ASP A 145 -5.43 2.17 8.11
N CYS A 146 -6.41 2.71 8.85
CA CYS A 146 -6.72 4.14 8.78
C CYS A 146 -5.58 5.00 9.36
N ILE A 147 -4.92 4.51 10.41
CA ILE A 147 -3.83 5.23 11.13
C ILE A 147 -2.48 5.10 10.38
N LEU A 148 -2.33 4.12 9.48
CA LEU A 148 -1.14 3.92 8.65
C LEU A 148 -1.29 4.45 7.22
N TYR A 149 -2.31 4.02 6.48
CA TYR A 149 -2.54 4.42 5.09
C TYR A 149 -3.37 5.71 4.96
N GLY A 150 -3.74 6.33 6.08
CA GLY A 150 -4.49 7.58 6.13
C GLY A 150 -5.96 7.45 5.73
N TYR A 151 -6.74 8.49 6.04
CA TYR A 151 -8.16 8.58 5.68
C TYR A 151 -8.62 10.04 5.66
N ALA A 152 -9.63 10.32 4.84
CA ALA A 152 -10.30 11.61 4.75
C ALA A 152 -11.61 11.61 5.55
N ALA A 153 -11.98 12.79 6.06
CA ALA A 153 -13.21 13.01 6.80
C ALA A 153 -14.42 13.05 5.87
N THR A 154 -15.26 12.01 5.87
CA THR A 154 -16.56 12.04 5.16
C THR A 154 -17.72 12.37 6.10
N THR A 155 -17.66 11.97 7.38
CA THR A 155 -18.78 12.09 8.34
C THR A 155 -18.31 12.32 9.79
N GLY A 156 -17.66 13.47 10.04
CA GLY A 156 -17.36 13.94 11.41
C GLY A 156 -16.25 13.19 12.16
N THR A 157 -15.61 12.21 11.53
CA THR A 157 -14.26 11.78 11.89
C THR A 157 -13.25 12.86 11.45
N GLY A 158 -12.09 12.96 12.12
CA GLY A 158 -11.01 13.86 11.67
C GLY A 158 -10.37 13.39 10.35
N SER A 159 -9.28 14.01 9.91
CA SER A 159 -8.47 13.50 8.79
C SER A 159 -7.07 13.15 9.25
N GLN A 160 -6.48 12.08 8.71
CA GLN A 160 -5.10 11.71 8.99
C GLN A 160 -4.34 11.44 7.68
N LYS A 161 -3.21 12.13 7.50
CA LYS A 161 -2.27 11.88 6.39
C LYS A 161 -1.68 10.47 6.54
N ALA A 162 -1.42 9.83 5.40
CA ALA A 162 -0.75 8.53 5.37
C ALA A 162 0.68 8.61 5.93
N ARG A 163 1.10 7.54 6.61
CA ARG A 163 2.48 7.21 6.96
C ARG A 163 3.08 6.15 6.03
N VAL A 164 2.27 5.37 5.34
CA VAL A 164 2.73 4.55 4.19
C VAL A 164 2.70 5.41 2.92
N LEU A 165 3.85 5.54 2.26
CA LEU A 165 4.08 6.41 1.11
C LEU A 165 4.71 5.60 -0.03
N THR A 166 4.29 5.90 -1.26
CA THR A 166 4.90 5.47 -2.53
C THR A 166 4.41 6.43 -3.62
N ASP A 167 5.02 6.45 -4.80
CA ASP A 167 4.58 7.22 -5.97
C ASP A 167 4.03 6.26 -7.06
N SER A 168 4.29 6.51 -8.34
CA SER A 168 3.92 5.62 -9.44
C SER A 168 5.04 4.62 -9.72
N GLY A 169 4.71 3.34 -9.91
CA GLY A 169 5.69 2.35 -10.40
C GLY A 169 5.82 2.45 -11.91
N PHE A 170 7.04 2.31 -12.44
CA PHE A 170 7.30 2.40 -13.89
C PHE A 170 7.86 1.07 -14.41
N VAL A 171 7.25 0.51 -15.45
CA VAL A 171 7.77 -0.71 -16.10
C VAL A 171 9.14 -0.44 -16.70
N VAL A 172 10.09 -1.38 -16.55
CA VAL A 172 11.51 -1.19 -16.93
C VAL A 172 11.76 -1.32 -18.43
N ARG A 173 11.00 -2.16 -19.14
CA ARG A 173 11.06 -2.27 -20.62
C ARG A 173 10.13 -1.23 -21.27
N SER A 174 10.33 -0.92 -22.55
CA SER A 174 9.44 0.02 -23.26
C SER A 174 8.07 -0.59 -23.50
N GLU A 175 7.04 0.25 -23.64
CA GLU A 175 5.64 -0.17 -23.88
C GLU A 175 5.51 -1.28 -24.96
N PRO A 176 6.11 -1.15 -26.16
CA PRO A 176 5.96 -2.16 -27.21
C PRO A 176 6.55 -3.54 -26.87
N GLN A 177 7.47 -3.63 -25.89
CA GLN A 177 8.02 -4.90 -25.40
C GLN A 177 7.12 -5.56 -24.35
N VAL A 178 6.15 -4.84 -23.78
CA VAL A 178 5.37 -5.27 -22.59
C VAL A 178 3.85 -5.25 -22.78
N MET A 179 3.33 -4.66 -23.85
CA MET A 179 1.89 -4.54 -24.12
C MET A 179 1.39 -5.55 -25.17
N ARG A 180 0.09 -5.85 -25.12
CA ARG A 180 -0.65 -6.49 -26.23
C ARG A 180 -2.14 -6.11 -26.17
N ASP A 181 -2.74 -5.78 -27.32
CA ASP A 181 -4.21 -5.75 -27.46
C ASP A 181 -4.77 -7.18 -27.42
N ILE A 182 -5.64 -7.46 -26.46
CA ILE A 182 -6.35 -8.73 -26.34
C ILE A 182 -7.82 -8.52 -26.71
N LYS A 183 -8.22 -9.13 -27.82
CA LYS A 183 -9.60 -9.09 -28.34
C LYS A 183 -10.44 -10.18 -27.68
N LEU A 184 -11.32 -9.77 -26.77
CA LEU A 184 -12.30 -10.65 -26.14
C LEU A 184 -13.47 -10.91 -27.11
N ASN A 185 -13.60 -12.14 -27.59
CA ASN A 185 -14.73 -12.56 -28.40
C ASN A 185 -15.87 -13.05 -27.50
N ALA A 186 -17.10 -12.59 -27.75
CA ALA A 186 -18.28 -13.14 -27.11
C ALA A 186 -18.66 -14.48 -27.79
N ILE A 187 -18.80 -15.54 -26.99
CA ILE A 187 -19.33 -16.84 -27.43
C ILE A 187 -20.79 -16.92 -27.01
N GLN A 188 -21.70 -17.17 -27.95
CA GLN A 188 -23.12 -17.40 -27.68
C GLN A 188 -23.42 -18.89 -27.77
N ASP A 189 -24.02 -19.44 -26.71
CA ASP A 189 -24.40 -20.85 -26.62
C ASP A 189 -25.67 -21.12 -27.44
N THR A 190 -25.51 -21.26 -28.76
CA THR A 190 -26.62 -21.44 -29.72
C THR A 190 -26.25 -22.42 -30.84
N ILE A 191 -27.22 -23.24 -31.24
CA ILE A 191 -27.04 -24.34 -32.20
C ILE A 191 -26.71 -23.83 -33.63
N ALA A 192 -27.02 -22.57 -33.95
CA ALA A 192 -26.79 -21.97 -35.26
C ALA A 192 -25.31 -21.81 -35.66
N GLY A 193 -24.38 -22.01 -34.71
CA GLY A 193 -22.97 -21.66 -34.87
C GLY A 193 -22.77 -20.17 -34.65
N GLY A 194 -21.93 -19.80 -33.68
CA GLY A 194 -21.80 -18.42 -33.23
C GLY A 194 -21.34 -17.46 -34.32
N ILE A 195 -22.27 -16.68 -34.89
CA ILE A 195 -21.94 -15.45 -35.61
C ILE A 195 -21.15 -14.57 -34.64
N ALA A 196 -20.01 -14.03 -35.08
CA ALA A 196 -19.15 -13.17 -34.29
C ALA A 196 -19.82 -11.81 -34.01
N GLY A 197 -20.78 -11.80 -33.08
CA GLY A 197 -21.66 -10.68 -32.78
C GLY A 197 -20.95 -9.51 -32.10
N SER A 198 -20.29 -8.69 -32.92
CA SER A 198 -19.97 -7.25 -32.75
C SER A 198 -19.39 -6.75 -31.41
N ALA A 199 -19.00 -7.63 -30.49
CA ALA A 199 -18.36 -7.31 -29.21
C ALA A 199 -16.84 -7.09 -29.34
N PHE A 200 -16.38 -6.30 -30.32
CA PHE A 200 -14.95 -5.99 -30.56
C PHE A 200 -14.34 -5.08 -29.46
N SER A 201 -14.37 -5.57 -28.23
CA SER A 201 -13.89 -4.91 -27.00
C SER A 201 -12.43 -5.26 -26.70
N GLY A 202 -11.56 -5.15 -27.72
CA GLY A 202 -10.10 -5.20 -27.55
C GLY A 202 -9.61 -4.24 -26.47
N ARG A 203 -8.71 -4.71 -25.61
CA ARG A 203 -8.14 -3.99 -24.47
C ARG A 203 -6.64 -4.20 -24.44
N GLU A 204 -5.92 -3.10 -24.22
CA GLU A 204 -4.50 -3.15 -23.97
C GLU A 204 -4.21 -3.81 -22.62
N ASN A 205 -3.36 -4.82 -22.64
CA ASN A 205 -2.99 -5.62 -21.49
C ASN A 205 -1.48 -5.63 -21.35
N LEU A 206 -1.01 -5.42 -20.11
CA LEU A 206 0.38 -5.70 -19.76
C LEU A 206 0.60 -7.22 -19.82
N LEU A 207 1.73 -7.65 -20.37
CA LEU A 207 2.10 -9.06 -20.45
C LEU A 207 2.46 -9.64 -19.06
N PRO A 208 2.42 -10.98 -18.88
CA PRO A 208 3.14 -11.67 -17.82
C PRO A 208 4.67 -11.45 -17.96
N GLN A 209 5.43 -11.72 -16.90
CA GLN A 209 6.90 -11.56 -16.84
C GLN A 209 7.35 -10.11 -17.13
N VAL A 210 6.53 -9.15 -16.68
CA VAL A 210 6.85 -7.74 -16.65
C VAL A 210 7.12 -7.32 -15.22
N PHE A 211 8.24 -6.63 -15.02
CA PHE A 211 8.77 -6.26 -13.71
C PHE A 211 8.68 -4.75 -13.50
N ILE A 212 8.27 -4.36 -12.30
CA ILE A 212 8.02 -2.97 -11.88
C ILE A 212 8.75 -2.74 -10.55
N PRO A 213 9.93 -2.09 -10.57
CA PRO A 213 10.59 -1.58 -9.37
C PRO A 213 9.71 -0.56 -8.67
N THR A 214 9.52 -0.76 -7.36
CA THR A 214 8.80 0.18 -6.49
C THR A 214 9.44 0.23 -5.11
N VAL A 215 9.35 1.35 -4.41
CA VAL A 215 9.63 1.48 -2.98
C VAL A 215 8.33 1.79 -2.23
N GLU A 216 8.13 1.14 -1.09
CA GLU A 216 7.16 1.55 -0.09
C GLU A 216 7.89 2.11 1.14
N THR A 217 7.65 3.40 1.38
CA THR A 217 8.29 4.20 2.43
C THR A 217 7.33 4.36 3.60
N LEU A 218 7.67 3.76 4.73
CA LEU A 218 6.91 3.82 5.98
C LEU A 218 7.56 4.86 6.89
N LEU A 219 6.86 5.97 7.11
CA LEU A 219 7.29 7.06 7.98
C LEU A 219 6.79 6.86 9.41
N ASP A 220 7.69 6.99 10.38
CA ASP A 220 7.41 7.07 11.82
C ASP A 220 6.48 5.94 12.33
N VAL A 221 6.88 4.69 12.06
CA VAL A 221 6.15 3.47 12.42
C VAL A 221 6.70 2.73 13.64
N THR A 222 5.86 1.97 14.34
CA THR A 222 6.28 0.96 15.32
C THR A 222 6.64 -0.37 14.62
N ALA A 223 7.33 -1.28 15.30
CA ALA A 223 7.70 -2.58 14.72
C ALA A 223 6.48 -3.45 14.35
N ALA A 224 5.37 -3.31 15.08
CA ALA A 224 4.10 -3.98 14.78
C ALA A 224 3.44 -3.40 13.52
N GLU A 225 3.49 -2.08 13.35
CA GLU A 225 3.00 -1.38 12.16
C GLU A 225 3.80 -1.75 10.90
N PHE A 226 5.12 -1.76 10.99
CA PHE A 226 6.01 -2.23 9.92
C PHE A 226 5.69 -3.67 9.53
N THR A 227 5.54 -4.57 10.51
CA THR A 227 5.22 -5.98 10.27
C THR A 227 3.86 -6.16 9.61
N TYR A 228 2.85 -5.37 9.99
CA TYR A 228 1.53 -5.38 9.37
C TYR A 228 1.59 -4.93 7.90
N VAL A 229 2.29 -3.82 7.60
CA VAL A 229 2.41 -3.30 6.22
C VAL A 229 3.22 -4.26 5.34
N LEU A 230 4.39 -4.72 5.79
CA LEU A 230 5.20 -5.70 5.06
C LEU A 230 4.42 -7.00 4.81
N GLY A 231 3.62 -7.46 5.78
CA GLY A 231 2.71 -8.58 5.62
C GLY A 231 1.58 -8.34 4.62
N ASN A 232 1.03 -7.12 4.54
CA ASN A 232 0.05 -6.75 3.50
C ASN A 232 0.69 -6.85 2.11
N ILE A 233 1.86 -6.23 1.91
CA ILE A 233 2.63 -6.29 0.64
C ILE A 233 2.86 -7.75 0.23
N LEU A 234 3.36 -8.59 1.12
CA LEU A 234 3.67 -9.99 0.81
C LEU A 234 2.41 -10.87 0.56
N LYS A 235 1.27 -10.54 1.19
CA LYS A 235 0.00 -11.28 1.04
C LYS A 235 -0.83 -10.82 -0.17
N THR A 236 -0.67 -9.57 -0.61
CA THR A 236 -1.42 -9.05 -1.77
C THR A 236 -0.86 -9.58 -3.08
N THR A 237 -1.72 -10.24 -3.85
CA THR A 237 -1.39 -10.84 -5.16
C THR A 237 -2.26 -10.31 -6.31
N ARG A 238 -3.20 -9.38 -6.02
CA ARG A 238 -4.23 -8.93 -6.97
C ARG A 238 -4.27 -7.42 -7.12
N TYR A 239 -3.65 -6.94 -8.20
CA TYR A 239 -3.50 -5.53 -8.52
C TYR A 239 -4.20 -5.20 -9.84
N GLY A 240 -4.90 -4.07 -9.87
CA GLY A 240 -5.83 -3.72 -10.95
C GLY A 240 -7.22 -3.39 -10.41
N ALA A 241 -8.14 -3.09 -11.34
CA ALA A 241 -9.53 -2.73 -11.01
C ALA A 241 -10.52 -3.90 -11.13
N GLU A 242 -10.21 -4.91 -11.93
CA GLU A 242 -11.11 -6.02 -12.27
C GLU A 242 -11.33 -6.99 -11.09
N SER A 243 -12.52 -7.61 -11.07
CA SER A 243 -12.87 -8.76 -10.22
C SER A 243 -12.48 -10.11 -10.83
N ASN A 244 -12.05 -10.11 -12.09
CA ASN A 244 -11.72 -11.31 -12.86
C ASN A 244 -10.34 -11.90 -12.47
N ARG A 245 -10.01 -13.08 -13.00
CA ARG A 245 -8.82 -13.87 -12.61
C ARG A 245 -7.46 -13.29 -13.08
N GLU A 246 -7.47 -12.10 -13.67
CA GLU A 246 -6.31 -11.34 -14.15
C GLU A 246 -5.63 -10.54 -13.01
N GLY A 247 -4.62 -9.73 -13.34
CA GLY A 247 -3.91 -8.90 -12.36
C GLY A 247 -3.17 -9.69 -11.28
N PHE A 248 -2.77 -10.94 -11.53
CA PHE A 248 -1.89 -11.66 -10.61
C PHE A 248 -0.50 -11.03 -10.66
N ILE A 249 -0.04 -10.51 -9.52
CA ILE A 249 1.33 -10.02 -9.34
C ILE A 249 1.97 -10.77 -8.17
N ARG A 250 3.26 -11.07 -8.30
CA ARG A 250 4.12 -11.50 -7.19
C ARG A 250 4.99 -10.33 -6.78
N ASN A 251 4.91 -9.92 -5.52
CA ASN A 251 5.85 -8.97 -4.93
C ASN A 251 7.09 -9.72 -4.45
N HIS A 252 8.27 -9.29 -4.89
CA HIS A 252 9.57 -9.77 -4.42
C HIS A 252 10.29 -8.62 -3.71
N VAL A 253 10.68 -8.80 -2.45
CA VAL A 253 11.41 -7.75 -1.72
C VAL A 253 12.91 -7.93 -1.97
N LEU A 254 13.54 -6.92 -2.58
CA LEU A 254 14.99 -6.94 -2.91
C LEU A 254 15.85 -6.43 -1.76
N ALA A 255 15.37 -5.41 -1.04
CA ALA A 255 16.04 -4.82 0.11
C ALA A 255 15.05 -4.18 1.07
N ILE A 256 15.43 -4.07 2.35
CA ILE A 256 14.77 -3.21 3.32
C ILE A 256 15.82 -2.32 3.97
N TYR A 257 15.47 -1.06 4.16
CA TYR A 257 16.32 -0.01 4.71
C TYR A 257 15.65 0.70 5.87
N PHE A 258 16.45 1.10 6.86
CA PHE A 258 16.05 2.03 7.91
C PHE A 258 16.91 3.29 7.83
N SER A 259 16.28 4.47 7.85
CA SER A 259 16.95 5.75 7.57
C SER A 259 16.30 6.94 8.29
N ASP A 260 16.99 8.08 8.32
CA ASP A 260 16.42 9.38 8.74
C ASP A 260 16.03 10.30 7.57
N VAL A 261 16.15 9.78 6.34
CA VAL A 261 15.71 10.42 5.08
C VAL A 261 15.04 9.38 4.16
N GLU A 262 14.32 9.86 3.14
CA GLU A 262 13.90 9.05 1.99
C GLU A 262 15.13 8.73 1.13
N LEU A 263 15.22 7.51 0.57
CA LEU A 263 16.43 6.96 -0.07
C LEU A 263 16.27 6.67 -1.57
N PHE A 264 15.04 6.52 -2.07
CA PHE A 264 14.78 6.05 -3.43
C PHE A 264 13.50 6.69 -4.01
N SER A 265 13.51 7.03 -5.30
CA SER A 265 12.30 7.16 -6.13
C SER A 265 12.10 5.93 -7.01
N ASN A 266 10.84 5.58 -7.32
CA ASN A 266 10.54 4.52 -8.29
C ASN A 266 11.10 4.83 -9.69
N LEU A 267 11.12 6.10 -10.10
CA LEU A 267 11.61 6.49 -11.42
C LEU A 267 13.13 6.27 -11.52
N GLU A 268 13.89 6.75 -10.54
CA GLU A 268 15.34 6.53 -10.47
C GLU A 268 15.68 5.04 -10.42
N LEU A 269 14.98 4.26 -9.58
CA LEU A 269 15.18 2.81 -9.53
C LEU A 269 14.94 2.15 -10.89
N THR A 270 13.83 2.45 -11.56
CA THR A 270 13.53 1.92 -12.91
C THR A 270 14.58 2.35 -13.95
N GLN A 271 15.10 3.58 -13.86
CA GLN A 271 16.14 4.09 -14.75
C GLN A 271 17.51 3.44 -14.51
N TYR A 272 17.92 3.26 -13.25
CA TYR A 272 19.16 2.54 -12.91
C TYR A 272 19.06 1.04 -13.25
N PHE A 273 17.89 0.40 -13.09
CA PHE A 273 17.65 -0.96 -13.58
C PHE A 273 17.71 -1.03 -15.11
N TYR A 274 17.16 -0.05 -15.84
CA TYR A 274 17.28 -0.01 -17.30
C TYR A 274 18.73 0.09 -17.75
N ASP A 275 19.53 0.98 -17.14
CA ASP A 275 20.98 1.07 -17.42
C ASP A 275 21.67 -0.28 -17.13
N GLY A 276 21.49 -0.85 -15.93
CA GLY A 276 22.16 -2.07 -15.50
C GLY A 276 21.81 -3.32 -16.32
N LEU A 277 20.55 -3.44 -16.77
CA LEU A 277 20.10 -4.52 -17.65
C LEU A 277 20.53 -4.31 -19.11
N THR A 278 20.71 -3.05 -19.54
CA THR A 278 21.30 -2.71 -20.84
C THR A 278 22.81 -3.01 -20.87
N GLU A 279 23.53 -2.66 -19.80
CA GLU A 279 24.95 -3.02 -19.58
C GLU A 279 25.15 -4.55 -19.68
N ALA A 280 24.22 -5.34 -19.13
CA ALA A 280 24.28 -6.81 -19.15
C ALA A 280 23.89 -7.42 -20.52
N SER A 281 22.92 -6.81 -21.22
CA SER A 281 22.41 -7.28 -22.52
C SER A 281 23.39 -7.06 -23.67
N GLY A 282 24.14 -5.94 -23.65
CA GLY A 282 25.03 -5.54 -24.75
C GLY A 282 24.34 -5.04 -26.02
N ASN A 283 23.02 -5.26 -26.17
CA ASN A 283 22.24 -4.91 -27.37
C ASN A 283 21.71 -3.45 -27.38
N GLY A 284 22.25 -2.55 -26.55
CA GLY A 284 21.78 -1.16 -26.43
C GLY A 284 20.43 -0.96 -25.72
N GLN A 285 19.72 -2.05 -25.40
CA GLN A 285 18.50 -2.08 -24.60
C GLN A 285 18.40 -3.39 -23.78
N PRO A 286 17.53 -3.48 -22.74
CA PRO A 286 17.27 -4.73 -22.02
C PRO A 286 16.61 -5.78 -22.92
N HIS A 287 16.86 -7.06 -22.64
CA HIS A 287 16.24 -8.19 -23.35
C HIS A 287 14.71 -8.20 -23.24
N ASP A 288 14.02 -8.70 -24.26
CA ASP A 288 12.55 -8.82 -24.29
C ASP A 288 11.98 -9.77 -23.23
N TYR A 289 12.80 -10.69 -22.73
CA TYR A 289 12.50 -11.57 -21.61
C TYR A 289 13.50 -11.29 -20.50
N LEU A 290 12.98 -11.01 -19.30
CA LEU A 290 13.76 -10.78 -18.09
C LEU A 290 13.31 -11.79 -17.03
N SER A 291 14.23 -12.22 -16.20
CA SER A 291 14.01 -13.08 -15.04
C SER A 291 14.13 -12.29 -13.73
N LEU A 292 13.72 -12.89 -12.61
CA LEU A 292 14.00 -12.32 -11.29
C LEU A 292 15.52 -12.26 -11.00
N GLU A 293 16.29 -13.19 -11.56
CA GLU A 293 17.74 -13.29 -11.35
C GLU A 293 18.49 -12.12 -11.98
N ASP A 294 18.03 -11.63 -13.14
CA ASP A 294 18.60 -10.42 -13.77
C ASP A 294 18.49 -9.19 -12.88
N PHE A 295 17.36 -9.03 -12.19
CA PHE A 295 17.16 -7.94 -11.22
C PHE A 295 18.00 -8.12 -9.95
N ILE A 296 18.15 -9.35 -9.45
CA ILE A 296 19.00 -9.66 -8.29
C ILE A 296 20.48 -9.39 -8.63
N ASN A 297 20.93 -9.78 -9.82
CA ASN A 297 22.30 -9.58 -10.31
C ASN A 297 22.61 -8.10 -10.60
N ALA A 298 21.62 -7.35 -11.10
CA ALA A 298 21.75 -5.89 -11.29
C ALA A 298 21.69 -5.11 -9.96
N TRP A 299 21.02 -5.64 -8.93
CA TRP A 299 20.71 -4.89 -7.70
C TRP A 299 21.93 -4.24 -7.03
N PRO A 300 23.10 -4.88 -6.83
CA PRO A 300 24.23 -4.22 -6.18
C PRO A 300 24.73 -2.95 -6.88
N LYS A 301 24.70 -2.91 -8.22
CA LYS A 301 25.02 -1.70 -9.01
C LYS A 301 23.94 -0.64 -8.86
N VAL A 302 22.66 -1.03 -8.93
CA VAL A 302 21.51 -0.13 -8.82
C VAL A 302 21.44 0.50 -7.43
N GLU A 303 21.60 -0.30 -6.39
CA GLU A 303 21.70 0.08 -4.98
C GLU A 303 22.84 1.08 -4.77
N GLN A 304 24.03 0.82 -5.31
CA GLN A 304 25.17 1.74 -5.23
C GLN A 304 24.89 3.08 -5.94
N LYS A 305 24.38 3.06 -7.18
CA LYS A 305 24.08 4.28 -7.95
C LYS A 305 23.00 5.12 -7.26
N ALA A 306 21.89 4.50 -6.84
CA ALA A 306 20.77 5.20 -6.19
C ALA A 306 21.12 5.75 -4.80
N LEU A 307 21.99 5.08 -4.04
CA LEU A 307 22.41 5.54 -2.71
C LEU A 307 23.60 6.52 -2.71
N ALA A 308 24.22 6.79 -3.86
CA ALA A 308 25.34 7.73 -3.98
C ALA A 308 24.97 9.20 -3.70
N PRO A 309 23.85 9.78 -4.23
CA PRO A 309 23.51 11.19 -4.00
C PRO A 309 22.85 11.46 -2.63
N VAL A 310 22.53 10.43 -1.84
CA VAL A 310 21.63 10.58 -0.69
C VAL A 310 22.37 10.92 0.60
N PHE A 311 22.11 12.12 1.12
CA PHE A 311 22.61 12.62 2.41
C PHE A 311 21.72 12.19 3.57
N GLY A 312 22.17 11.22 4.37
CA GLY A 312 21.49 10.81 5.60
C GLY A 312 22.08 9.54 6.22
N ARG A 313 21.61 9.16 7.40
CA ARG A 313 21.94 7.86 8.01
C ARG A 313 21.07 6.79 7.39
N ARG A 314 21.68 5.63 7.11
CA ARG A 314 21.00 4.44 6.58
C ARG A 314 21.59 3.16 7.17
N ARG A 315 20.74 2.17 7.43
CA ARG A 315 21.10 0.79 7.79
C ARG A 315 20.28 -0.16 6.90
N LYS A 316 20.96 -1.02 6.15
CA LYS A 316 20.34 -2.10 5.37
C LYS A 316 19.93 -3.23 6.31
N VAL A 317 18.91 -4.01 5.94
CA VAL A 317 18.64 -5.30 6.59
C VAL A 317 19.55 -6.36 5.97
N GLU A 318 20.61 -6.76 6.69
CA GLU A 318 21.59 -7.73 6.20
C GLU A 318 20.96 -9.12 5.99
N ASN A 319 20.28 -9.66 7.02
CA ASN A 319 19.58 -10.94 6.92
C ASN A 319 18.12 -10.77 6.44
N LEU A 320 17.96 -10.27 5.21
CA LEU A 320 16.65 -10.07 4.60
C LEU A 320 15.85 -11.38 4.48
N ALA A 321 16.51 -12.47 4.11
CA ALA A 321 15.88 -13.79 3.98
C ALA A 321 15.29 -14.28 5.32
N GLY A 322 16.03 -14.13 6.42
CA GLY A 322 15.55 -14.43 7.77
C GLY A 322 14.38 -13.53 8.21
N LEU A 323 14.38 -12.25 7.82
CA LEU A 323 13.28 -11.33 8.13
C LEU A 323 12.00 -11.73 7.39
N LEU A 324 12.09 -11.99 6.08
CA LEU A 324 10.96 -12.43 5.26
C LEU A 324 10.46 -13.82 5.66
N GLY A 325 11.37 -14.71 6.09
CA GLY A 325 11.03 -16.00 6.69
C GLY A 325 10.27 -15.85 8.01
N GLY A 326 10.73 -14.97 8.90
CA GLY A 326 10.05 -14.66 10.16
C GLY A 326 8.65 -14.05 9.98
N VAL A 327 8.48 -13.13 9.02
CA VAL A 327 7.15 -12.61 8.63
C VAL A 327 6.27 -13.74 8.08
N ARG A 328 6.82 -14.63 7.25
CA ARG A 328 6.07 -15.78 6.71
C ARG A 328 5.57 -16.69 7.83
N SER A 329 6.45 -17.18 8.70
CA SER A 329 6.07 -18.07 9.80
C SER A 329 5.15 -17.40 10.84
N LEU A 330 5.22 -16.08 10.97
CA LEU A 330 4.22 -15.30 11.72
C LEU A 330 2.85 -15.35 11.03
N PHE A 331 2.80 -15.13 9.71
CA PHE A 331 1.53 -15.09 8.95
C PHE A 331 0.92 -16.47 8.69
N GLU A 332 1.71 -17.54 8.78
CA GLU A 332 1.27 -18.94 8.78
C GLU A 332 0.76 -19.40 10.16
N ASN A 333 1.05 -18.66 11.25
CA ASN A 333 0.62 -18.97 12.61
C ASN A 333 -0.50 -18.02 13.07
N GLU A 334 -1.76 -18.46 12.93
CA GLU A 334 -2.95 -17.64 13.25
C GLU A 334 -2.91 -17.04 14.66
N THR A 335 -2.53 -17.83 15.68
CA THR A 335 -2.49 -17.38 17.08
C THR A 335 -1.45 -16.28 17.29
N ALA A 336 -0.25 -16.42 16.70
CA ALA A 336 0.81 -15.43 16.79
C ALA A 336 0.49 -14.15 15.99
N LEU A 337 -0.09 -14.30 14.80
CA LEU A 337 -0.55 -13.19 13.96
C LEU A 337 -1.66 -12.39 14.65
N ARG A 338 -2.68 -13.08 15.14
CA ARG A 338 -3.80 -12.47 15.87
C ARG A 338 -3.33 -11.76 17.13
N SER A 339 -2.42 -12.35 17.91
CA SER A 339 -1.84 -11.71 19.09
C SER A 339 -1.14 -10.39 18.76
N LEU A 340 -0.37 -10.34 17.66
CA LEU A 340 0.26 -9.11 17.17
C LEU A 340 -0.78 -8.06 16.72
N LEU A 341 -1.79 -8.47 15.96
CA LEU A 341 -2.81 -7.56 15.43
C LEU A 341 -3.76 -7.04 16.51
N GLU A 342 -4.10 -7.84 17.53
CA GLU A 342 -4.82 -7.37 18.71
C GLU A 342 -3.97 -6.38 19.55
N ALA A 343 -2.64 -6.54 19.59
CA ALA A 343 -1.74 -5.57 20.24
C ALA A 343 -1.66 -4.24 19.46
N LEU A 344 -1.51 -4.31 18.14
CA LEU A 344 -1.53 -3.17 17.23
C LEU A 344 -2.88 -2.42 17.28
N ASP A 345 -3.99 -3.15 17.43
CA ASP A 345 -5.31 -2.55 17.59
C ASP A 345 -5.44 -1.77 18.91
N ARG A 346 -4.97 -2.34 20.03
CA ARG A 346 -4.91 -1.64 21.32
C ARG A 346 -4.04 -0.38 21.26
N GLU A 347 -2.91 -0.43 20.57
CA GLU A 347 -2.03 0.71 20.30
C GLU A 347 -2.74 1.80 19.48
N THR A 348 -3.35 1.47 18.35
CA THR A 348 -4.04 2.47 17.51
C THR A 348 -5.24 3.11 18.24
N LEU A 349 -5.98 2.33 19.03
CA LEU A 349 -7.05 2.84 19.91
C LEU A 349 -6.52 3.67 21.08
N ARG A 350 -5.26 3.51 21.52
CA ARG A 350 -4.59 4.39 22.50
C ARG A 350 -4.24 5.73 21.84
N TYR A 351 -3.53 5.71 20.71
CA TYR A 351 -3.14 6.91 19.97
C TYR A 351 -4.34 7.82 19.63
N VAL A 352 -5.46 7.23 19.19
CA VAL A 352 -6.70 7.98 18.89
C VAL A 352 -7.31 8.63 20.14
N ARG A 353 -7.23 7.99 21.31
CA ARG A 353 -7.71 8.55 22.58
C ARG A 353 -6.84 9.71 23.05
N GLU A 354 -5.54 9.53 23.05
CA GLU A 354 -4.57 10.55 23.49
C GLU A 354 -4.60 11.81 22.61
N THR A 355 -4.71 11.62 21.30
CA THR A 355 -4.87 12.72 20.33
C THR A 355 -6.17 13.49 20.60
N LYS A 356 -7.32 12.79 20.65
CA LYS A 356 -8.63 13.40 20.93
C LYS A 356 -8.71 14.11 22.29
N SER A 357 -8.01 13.64 23.33
CA SER A 357 -7.99 14.33 24.62
C SER A 357 -7.29 15.68 24.49
N LYS A 358 -6.05 15.68 23.97
CA LYS A 358 -5.22 16.88 23.85
C LYS A 358 -5.70 17.89 22.80
N ASP A 359 -6.62 17.48 21.93
CA ASP A 359 -7.33 18.38 21.03
C ASP A 359 -8.55 19.03 21.73
N LYS A 360 -9.16 18.37 22.74
CA LYS A 360 -10.18 18.98 23.61
C LYS A 360 -9.59 19.91 24.65
N ASP A 361 -8.44 19.56 25.23
CA ASP A 361 -7.75 20.40 26.22
C ASP A 361 -7.44 21.80 25.63
N LYS A 362 -6.85 21.84 24.43
CA LYS A 362 -6.62 23.07 23.65
C LYS A 362 -7.88 23.85 23.27
N ALA A 363 -9.01 23.16 23.06
CA ALA A 363 -10.28 23.80 22.76
C ALA A 363 -10.99 24.35 24.01
N GLY A 364 -10.54 23.96 25.21
CA GLY A 364 -10.87 24.63 26.46
C GLY A 364 -10.06 25.92 26.63
N GLU A 365 -8.73 25.79 26.58
CA GLU A 365 -7.77 26.90 26.73
C GLU A 365 -8.07 28.08 25.77
N GLY A 366 -8.45 27.80 24.52
CA GLY A 366 -8.80 28.85 23.55
C GLY A 366 -10.10 29.62 23.86
N ASN A 367 -11.06 29.01 24.56
CA ASN A 367 -12.34 29.65 24.90
C ASN A 367 -12.27 30.48 26.19
N GLU A 368 -11.26 30.28 27.04
CA GLU A 368 -11.04 31.09 28.24
C GLU A 368 -10.26 32.38 27.93
N ALA A 369 -9.61 32.46 26.75
CA ALA A 369 -8.85 33.63 26.30
C ALA A 369 -9.67 34.69 25.52
N GLU A 370 -10.88 34.36 25.06
CA GLU A 370 -11.80 35.30 24.36
C GLU A 370 -12.90 35.83 25.32
N GLY A 371 -12.65 35.80 26.64
CA GLY A 371 -13.63 36.13 27.69
C GLY A 371 -13.35 37.39 28.53
N GLU A 372 -12.24 38.09 28.30
CA GLU A 372 -11.82 39.28 29.07
C GLU A 372 -11.45 40.48 28.17
N GLU A 373 -12.46 41.12 27.55
CA GLU A 373 -12.45 42.53 27.10
C GLU A 373 -13.83 43.19 27.38
#